data_AF-A0AAV5UPX1-F1
#
_entry.id   AF-A0AAV5UPX1-F1
#
_cell.length_a   1.000
_cell.length_b   1.000
_cell.length_c   1.000
_cell.angle_alpha   90.00
_cell.angle_beta   90.00
_cell.angle_gamma   90.00
#
_symmetry.space_group_name_H-M   'P 1'
#
loop_
_entity.id
_entity.type
_entity.pdbx_description
1 polymer ?
#
loop_
_entity_poly.entity_id
_entity_poly.type
_entity_poly.pdbx_seq_one_letter_code
_entity_poly.pdbx_strand_id
1 'polypeptide(L)' 'MWTVGVISYVLLSGLSPFLGDNDEETLANVSAGDWDFDDPAFDDITAEAKDFICRLMLKDKRS' A
#
# COMPACT_ATOMS: atom_id res chain seq x y z
N MET A 1 -0.58 -11.43 6.42
CA MET A 1 -0.21 -11.19 5.01
C MET A 1 -0.01 -9.70 4.70
N TRP A 2 -0.70 -8.79 5.39
CA TRP A 2 -0.54 -7.33 5.28
C TRP A 2 0.91 -6.82 5.22
N THR A 3 1.76 -7.18 6.20
CA THR A 3 3.15 -6.69 6.25
C THR A 3 3.95 -7.01 4.99
N VAL A 4 3.68 -8.14 4.33
CA VAL A 4 4.36 -8.51 3.08
C VAL A 4 3.91 -7.58 1.95
N GLY A 5 2.63 -7.20 1.91
CA GLY A 5 2.11 -6.22 0.96
C GLY A 5 2.76 -4.84 1.16
N VAL A 6 2.87 -4.38 2.42
CA VAL A 6 3.53 -3.12 2.76
C VAL A 6 4.99 -3.12 2.30
N ILE A 7 5.74 -4.18 2.60
CA ILE A 7 7.15 -4.27 2.19
C ILE A 7 7.27 -4.35 0.67
N SER A 8 6.39 -5.08 0.00
CA SER A 8 6.41 -5.21 -1.47
C SER A 8 6.13 -3.86 -2.16
N TYR A 9 5.18 -3.09 -1.62
CA TYR A 9 4.92 -1.71 -2.07
C TYR A 9 6.18 -0.86 -2.00
N VAL A 10 6.81 -0.81 -0.81
CA VAL A 10 8.04 -0.02 -0.58
C VAL A 10 9.19 -0.47 -1.46
N LEU A 11 9.37 -1.78 -1.68
CA LEU A 11 10.46 -2.30 -2.50
C LEU A 11 10.29 -1.99 -3.99
N LEU A 12 9.05 -1.92 -4.48
CA LEU A 12 8.78 -1.68 -5.90
C LEU A 12 8.73 -0.20 -6.25
N SER A 13 8.20 0.67 -5.38
CA SER A 13 8.08 2.10 -5.64
C SER A 13 9.08 2.99 -4.90
N GLY A 14 9.64 2.52 -3.78
CA GLY A 14 10.41 3.36 -2.86
C GLY A 14 9.55 4.27 -1.98
N LEU A 15 8.22 4.17 -2.07
CA LEU A 15 7.26 5.03 -1.38
C LEU A 15 6.65 4.33 -0.15
N SER A 16 6.21 5.13 0.82
CA SER A 16 5.42 4.62 1.95
C SER A 16 3.92 4.66 1.59
N PRO A 17 3.20 3.52 1.64
CA PRO A 17 1.80 3.45 1.18
C PRO A 17 0.81 4.25 2.05
N PHE A 18 1.22 4.66 3.26
CA PHE A 18 0.34 5.34 4.22
C PHE A 18 0.84 6.72 4.63
N LEU A 19 1.86 7.26 3.96
CA LEU A 19 2.42 8.55 4.33
C LEU A 19 1.38 9.66 4.14
N GLY A 20 1.07 10.38 5.22
CA GLY A 20 0.30 11.62 5.18
C GLY A 20 1.19 12.84 5.47
N ASP A 21 0.60 14.03 5.49
CA ASP A 21 1.30 15.29 5.77
C ASP A 21 1.79 15.37 7.23
N ASN A 22 1.20 14.57 8.12
CA ASN A 22 1.58 14.45 9.52
C ASN A 22 1.32 13.04 10.09
N ASP A 23 1.74 12.82 11.34
CA ASP A 23 1.61 11.54 12.03
C ASP A 23 0.15 11.11 12.22
N GLU A 24 -0.77 12.05 12.50
CA GLU A 24 -2.19 11.74 12.69
C GLU A 24 -2.82 11.22 11.40
N GLU A 25 -2.51 11.86 10.27
CA GLU A 25 -2.97 11.43 8.95
C GLU A 25 -2.35 10.09 8.55
N THR A 26 -1.04 9.90 8.80
CA THR A 26 -0.38 8.62 8.54
C THR A 26 -1.04 7.48 9.33
N LEU A 27 -1.33 7.71 10.62
CA LEU A 27 -2.03 6.75 11.47
C LEU A 27 -3.46 6.51 10.98
N ALA A 28 -4.16 7.54 10.50
CA ALA A 28 -5.49 7.42 9.92
C ALA A 28 -5.46 6.55 8.65
N ASN A 29 -4.50 6.76 7.75
CA ASN A 29 -4.33 5.98 6.52
C ASN A 29 -4.04 4.51 6.81
N VAL A 30 -3.13 4.22 7.76
CA VAL A 30 -2.88 2.84 8.23
C VAL A 30 -4.16 2.22 8.81
N SER A 31 -4.89 2.97 9.64
CA SER A 31 -6.09 2.50 10.32
C SER A 31 -7.24 2.26 9.35
N ALA A 32 -7.40 3.11 8.33
CA ALA A 32 -8.36 2.94 7.25
C ALA A 32 -7.95 1.80 6.33
N GLY A 33 -6.65 1.59 6.13
CA GLY A 33 -6.11 0.78 5.05
C GLY A 33 -6.23 1.52 3.72
N ASP A 34 -6.02 2.83 3.74
CA ASP A 34 -6.13 3.72 2.59
C ASP A 34 -4.75 3.89 1.93
N TRP A 35 -4.65 3.48 0.67
CA TRP A 35 -3.43 3.45 -0.12
C TRP A 35 -3.81 3.23 -1.60
N ASP A 36 -2.98 3.70 -2.52
CA ASP A 36 -3.21 3.56 -3.97
C ASP A 36 -1.88 3.41 -4.75
N PHE A 37 -2.00 3.38 -6.08
CA PHE A 37 -0.88 3.36 -7.01
C PHE A 37 -0.83 4.63 -7.89
N ASP A 38 -1.40 5.75 -7.41
CA ASP A 38 -1.48 7.02 -8.14
C ASP A 38 -0.17 7.83 -8.02
N ASP A 39 0.93 7.20 -8.40
CA ASP A 39 2.26 7.82 -8.45
C ASP A 39 3.04 7.28 -9.67
N PRO A 40 3.78 8.13 -10.40
CA PRO A 40 4.60 7.72 -11.54
C PRO A 40 5.60 6.57 -11.26
N ALA A 41 5.99 6.36 -9.99
CA ALA A 41 6.79 5.20 -9.59
C ALA A 41 6.15 3.85 -9.95
N PHE A 42 4.83 3.83 -10.21
CA PHE A 42 4.08 2.64 -10.60
C PHE A 42 3.85 2.48 -12.10
N ASP A 43 4.30 3.41 -12.95
CA ASP A 43 4.03 3.36 -14.40
C ASP A 43 4.64 2.11 -15.07
N ASP A 44 5.86 1.74 -14.68
CA ASP A 44 6.57 0.57 -15.22
C ASP A 44 6.34 -0.72 -14.42
N ILE A 45 5.55 -0.67 -13.35
CA ILE A 45 5.24 -1.84 -12.53
C ILE A 45 4.12 -2.66 -13.18
N THR A 46 4.35 -3.96 -13.36
CA THR A 46 3.40 -4.84 -14.03
C THR A 46 2.08 -4.99 -13.28
N ALA A 47 1.02 -5.32 -14.03
CA ALA A 47 -0.30 -5.53 -13.46
C ALA A 47 -0.32 -6.70 -12.44
N GLU A 48 0.49 -7.73 -12.66
CA GLU A 48 0.60 -8.88 -11.76
C GLU A 48 1.22 -8.49 -10.41
N ALA A 49 2.23 -7.60 -10.42
CA ALA A 49 2.83 -7.09 -9.19
C ALA A 49 1.84 -6.21 -8.40
N LYS A 50 1.06 -5.37 -9.09
CA LYS A 50 -0.01 -4.56 -8.48
C LYS A 50 -1.09 -5.44 -7.87
N ASP A 51 -1.59 -6.45 -8.60
CA ASP A 51 -2.57 -7.43 -8.11
C ASP A 51 -2.04 -8.23 -6.91
N PHE A 52 -0.76 -8.63 -6.94
CA PHE A 52 -0.11 -9.28 -5.81
C PHE A 52 -0.14 -8.41 -4.55
N ILE A 53 0.24 -7.13 -4.65
CA ILE A 53 0.16 -6.19 -3.52
C ILE A 53 -1.29 -6.04 -3.06
N CYS A 54 -2.25 -5.81 -3.97
CA CYS A 54 -3.67 -5.69 -3.63
C CYS A 54 -4.16 -6.85 -2.78
N ARG A 55 -3.87 -8.09 -3.18
CA ARG A 55 -4.30 -9.31 -2.46
C ARG A 55 -3.66 -9.44 -1.08
N LEU A 56 -2.42 -8.97 -0.92
CA LEU A 56 -1.73 -8.96 0.37
C LEU A 56 -2.25 -7.87 1.31
N MET A 57 -2.69 -6.75 0.74
CA MET A 57 -3.19 -5.55 1.42
C MET A 57 -4.72 -5.52 1.55
N LEU A 58 -5.39 -6.66 1.31
CA LEU A 58 -6.80 -6.80 1.63
C LEU A 58 -6.98 -6.74 3.15
N LYS A 59 -7.74 -5.76 3.61
CA LYS A 59 -8.15 -5.68 5.01
C LYS A 59 -9.10 -6.84 5.28
N ASP A 60 -8.63 -7.80 6.08
CA ASP A 60 -9.38 -8.99 6.43
C ASP A 60 -10.64 -8.54 7.23
N LYS A 61 -11.80 -8.52 6.58
CA LYS A 61 -13.09 -8.32 7.26
C LYS A 61 -13.41 -9.62 8.02
N ARG A 62 -12.71 -9.87 9.13
CA ARG A 62 -13.17 -10.88 10.08
C ARG A 62 -14.43 -10.33 10.73
N SER A 63 -15.59 -10.79 10.25
CA SER A 63 -16.86 -10.70 10.96
C SER A 63 -16.84 -11.60 12.18
#